data_AF-A0A4R7VRF9-F1
#
_entry.id   AF-A0A4R7VRF9-F1
#
_cell.length_a   1.000
_cell.length_b   1.000
_cell.length_c   1.000
_cell.angle_alpha   90.00
_cell.angle_beta   90.00
_cell.angle_gamma   90.00
#
_symmetry.space_group_name_H-M   'P 1'
#
loop_
_entity.id
_entity.type
_entity.pdbx_description
1 polymer ?
#
loop_
_entity_poly.entity_id
_entity_poly.type
_entity_poly.pdbx_seq_one_letter_code
_entity_poly.pdbx_strand_id
1 'polypeptide(L)'
;MSTRWPTLRVLVTSHVTFAMIAWFVLLVASVGITFVTSIWQDIDVSVWHFVATQGAPWVALGLGIDAVNSYLRLHIAHGRTRGDFMRQLVPYFFCLAGVLALLVTLGYVVEGGLYSSAGWQHQVPQAALVHDGGNVVGIFCGYYLTFLLWTAGSSMVAAAFSRNFLLGLVLSPAAILLTLPGEALVGFTSFPIFRLLDDGLLLRTGPAVALAVAELVGGCLVLWTLVRDLPLRPKVN
;
A
#
# COMPACT_ATOMS: atom_id res chain seq x y z
N MET A 1 5.62 -3.22 34.11
CA MET A 1 6.36 -2.38 33.14
C MET A 1 5.39 -2.02 32.02
N SER A 2 5.01 -0.75 31.86
CA SER A 2 4.18 -0.34 30.72
C SER A 2 4.97 -0.57 29.44
N THR A 3 4.55 -1.52 28.61
CA THR A 3 5.18 -1.82 27.32
C THR A 3 4.95 -0.64 26.38
N ARG A 4 5.84 0.36 26.44
CA ARG A 4 5.87 1.42 25.43
C ARG A 4 6.33 0.75 24.12
N TRP A 5 5.60 1.00 23.03
CA TRP A 5 5.96 0.55 21.67
C TRP A 5 6.66 1.70 20.92
N PRO A 6 7.93 2.00 21.24
CA PRO A 6 8.61 3.19 20.74
C PRO A 6 8.81 3.14 19.22
N THR A 7 9.08 1.97 18.66
CA THR A 7 9.38 1.83 17.23
C THR A 7 8.12 1.91 16.40
N LEU A 8 7.02 1.32 16.87
CA LEU A 8 5.71 1.57 16.26
C LEU A 8 5.43 3.07 16.23
N ARG A 9 5.57 3.76 17.37
CA ARG A 9 5.28 5.18 17.46
C ARG A 9 6.10 5.98 16.45
N VAL A 10 7.41 5.76 16.41
CA VAL A 10 8.30 6.48 15.49
C VAL A 10 7.96 6.18 14.03
N LEU A 11 7.79 4.90 13.66
CA LEU A 11 7.41 4.50 12.30
C LEU A 11 6.11 5.18 11.88
N VAL A 12 5.06 5.08 12.70
CA VAL A 12 3.76 5.69 12.42
C VAL A 12 3.91 7.21 12.31
N THR A 13 4.54 7.90 13.25
CA THR A 13 4.64 9.35 13.19
C THR A 13 5.42 9.83 11.97
N SER A 14 6.54 9.19 11.64
CA SER A 14 7.37 9.60 10.50
C SER A 14 6.66 9.32 9.18
N HIS A 15 6.12 8.10 9.01
CA HIS A 15 5.54 7.67 7.75
C HIS A 15 4.15 8.27 7.51
N VAL A 16 3.35 8.47 8.55
CA VAL A 16 2.08 9.20 8.42
C VAL A 16 2.34 10.66 8.06
N THR A 17 3.32 11.32 8.67
CA THR A 17 3.64 12.71 8.30
C THR A 17 4.05 12.80 6.83
N PHE A 18 4.93 11.90 6.38
CA PHE A 18 5.29 11.81 4.97
C PHE A 18 4.08 11.54 4.07
N ALA A 19 3.23 10.57 4.43
CA ALA A 19 2.05 10.20 3.67
C ALA A 19 1.05 11.36 3.56
N MET A 20 0.84 12.13 4.62
CA MET A 20 -0.02 13.32 4.62
C MET A 20 0.50 14.39 3.67
N ILE A 21 1.81 14.66 3.67
CA ILE A 21 2.45 15.64 2.78
C ILE A 21 2.34 15.16 1.33
N ALA A 22 2.73 13.92 1.05
CA ALA A 22 2.65 13.32 -0.27
C ALA A 22 1.22 13.33 -0.80
N TRP A 23 0.25 12.94 0.02
CA TRP A 23 -1.17 12.98 -0.32
C TRP A 23 -1.64 14.39 -0.67
N PHE A 24 -1.30 15.39 0.15
CA PHE A 24 -1.71 16.77 -0.12
C PHE A 24 -1.16 17.28 -1.46
N VAL A 25 0.12 17.02 -1.74
CA VAL A 25 0.74 17.38 -3.03
C VAL A 25 0.05 16.67 -4.19
N LEU A 26 -0.20 15.37 -4.06
CA LEU A 26 -0.88 14.57 -5.09
C LEU A 26 -2.32 15.02 -5.32
N LEU A 27 -3.05 15.39 -4.27
CA LEU A 27 -4.42 15.89 -4.36
C LEU A 27 -4.48 17.24 -5.07
N VAL A 28 -3.60 18.17 -4.69
CA VAL A 28 -3.52 19.48 -5.36
C VAL A 28 -3.15 19.31 -6.83
N ALA A 29 -2.20 18.42 -7.13
CA ALA A 29 -1.81 18.10 -8.49
C ALA A 29 -2.96 17.48 -9.28
N SER A 30 -3.70 16.50 -8.71
CA SER A 30 -4.82 15.86 -9.40
C SER A 30 -5.94 16.87 -9.70
N VAL A 31 -6.32 17.69 -8.72
CA VAL A 31 -7.33 18.75 -8.90
C VAL A 31 -6.87 19.76 -9.95
N GLY A 32 -5.60 20.17 -9.92
CA GLY A 32 -5.03 21.08 -10.93
C GLY A 32 -5.06 20.49 -12.33
N ILE A 33 -4.69 19.22 -12.48
CA ILE A 33 -4.76 18.49 -13.77
C ILE A 33 -6.20 18.43 -14.26
N THR A 34 -7.14 17.99 -13.40
CA THR A 34 -8.58 17.97 -13.72
C THR A 34 -9.04 19.35 -14.20
N PHE A 35 -8.69 20.42 -13.50
CA PHE A 35 -9.08 21.77 -13.92
C PHE A 35 -8.50 22.16 -15.28
N VAL A 36 -7.21 21.90 -15.53
CA VAL A 36 -6.56 22.21 -16.82
C VAL A 36 -7.17 21.40 -17.96
N THR A 37 -7.44 20.11 -17.75
CA THR A 37 -8.07 19.25 -18.77
C THR A 37 -9.48 19.71 -19.11
N SER A 38 -10.21 20.29 -18.16
CA SER A 38 -11.60 20.74 -18.36
C SER A 38 -11.72 21.88 -19.39
N ILE A 39 -10.62 22.57 -19.68
CA ILE A 39 -10.58 23.68 -20.63
C ILE A 39 -10.63 23.16 -22.08
N TRP A 40 -10.15 21.95 -22.33
CA TRP A 40 -9.93 21.43 -23.69
C TRP A 40 -10.77 20.21 -24.04
N GLN A 41 -11.32 19.51 -23.06
CA GLN A 41 -12.02 18.24 -23.25
C GLN A 41 -12.95 17.95 -22.08
N ASP A 42 -14.06 17.29 -22.37
CA ASP A 42 -14.99 16.81 -21.35
C ASP A 42 -14.30 15.75 -20.48
N ILE A 43 -14.47 15.86 -19.16
CA ILE A 43 -13.78 15.01 -18.20
C ILE A 43 -14.73 13.90 -17.76
N ASP A 44 -14.54 12.73 -18.36
CA ASP A 44 -15.33 11.56 -18.02
C ASP A 44 -14.60 10.61 -17.07
N VAL A 45 -13.26 10.71 -16.97
CA VAL A 45 -12.42 9.79 -16.20
C VAL A 45 -11.84 10.47 -14.96
N SER A 46 -11.87 9.78 -13.83
CA SER A 46 -11.26 10.21 -12.57
C SER A 46 -9.72 10.27 -12.67
N VAL A 47 -9.16 11.47 -12.50
CA VAL A 47 -7.70 11.68 -12.39
C VAL A 47 -7.20 11.16 -11.05
N TRP A 48 -8.00 11.32 -9.99
CA TRP A 48 -7.67 10.78 -8.68
C TRP A 48 -7.57 9.27 -8.68
N HIS A 49 -8.40 8.56 -9.44
CA HIS A 49 -8.33 7.11 -9.57
C HIS A 49 -6.98 6.65 -10.12
N PHE A 50 -6.42 7.38 -11.10
CA PHE A 50 -5.08 7.10 -11.61
C PHE A 50 -4.02 7.30 -10.51
N VAL A 51 -4.10 8.37 -9.73
CA VAL A 51 -3.17 8.62 -8.61
C VAL A 51 -3.32 7.58 -7.49
N ALA A 52 -4.55 7.22 -7.15
CA ALA A 52 -4.88 6.27 -6.11
C ALA A 52 -4.38 4.86 -6.44
N THR A 53 -4.39 4.49 -7.71
CA THR A 53 -3.94 3.17 -8.15
C THR A 53 -2.46 3.13 -8.58
N GLN A 54 -1.92 4.18 -9.18
CA GLN A 54 -0.52 4.21 -9.65
C GLN A 54 0.46 4.88 -8.69
N GLY A 55 0.00 5.78 -7.84
CA GLY A 55 0.87 6.52 -6.93
C GLY A 55 0.88 5.90 -5.55
N ALA A 56 -0.30 5.76 -4.96
CA ALA A 56 -0.45 5.38 -3.56
C ALA A 56 0.14 4.00 -3.21
N PRO A 57 -0.01 2.94 -4.03
CA PRO A 57 0.57 1.63 -3.70
C PRO A 57 2.10 1.65 -3.69
N TRP A 58 2.73 2.44 -4.56
CA TRP A 58 4.18 2.63 -4.57
C TRP A 58 4.69 3.43 -3.36
N VAL A 59 3.88 4.33 -2.82
CA VAL A 59 4.16 4.96 -1.52
C VAL A 59 4.15 3.89 -0.41
N ALA A 60 3.12 3.04 -0.37
CA ALA A 60 3.07 1.92 0.60
C ALA A 60 4.27 0.98 0.46
N LEU A 61 4.69 0.68 -0.78
CA LEU A 61 5.91 -0.08 -1.07
C LEU A 61 7.14 0.56 -0.45
N GLY A 62 7.38 1.84 -0.74
CA GLY A 62 8.56 2.56 -0.27
C GLY A 62 8.63 2.59 1.26
N LEU A 63 7.49 2.84 1.91
CA LEU A 63 7.39 2.90 3.38
C LEU A 63 7.55 1.51 4.03
N GLY A 64 7.12 0.44 3.38
CA GLY A 64 7.40 -0.92 3.84
C GLY A 64 8.89 -1.29 3.72
N ILE A 65 9.54 -0.92 2.61
CA ILE A 65 10.98 -1.09 2.44
C ILE A 65 11.76 -0.32 3.50
N ASP A 66 11.43 0.96 3.70
CA ASP A 66 12.11 1.83 4.66
C ASP A 66 11.96 1.34 6.10
N ALA A 67 10.76 0.85 6.46
CA ALA A 67 10.50 0.28 7.78
C ALA A 67 11.50 -0.84 8.12
N VAL A 68 11.82 -1.71 7.17
CA VAL A 68 12.79 -2.78 7.39
C VAL A 68 14.23 -2.28 7.25
N ASN A 69 14.58 -1.59 6.17
CA ASN A 69 15.98 -1.25 5.88
C ASN A 69 16.57 -0.24 6.88
N SER A 70 15.79 0.77 7.25
CA SER A 70 16.23 1.87 8.10
C SER A 70 15.98 1.56 9.58
N TYR A 71 14.77 1.15 9.93
CA TYR A 71 14.37 1.05 11.33
C TYR A 71 14.73 -0.28 11.99
N LEU A 72 14.80 -1.41 11.27
CA LEU A 72 15.24 -2.67 11.90
C LEU A 72 16.67 -2.57 12.42
N ARG A 73 17.58 -1.99 11.62
CA ARG A 73 18.98 -1.79 12.00
C ARG A 73 19.08 -0.84 13.19
N LEU A 74 18.36 0.28 13.14
CA LEU A 74 18.30 1.23 14.23
C LEU A 74 17.75 0.59 15.51
N HIS A 75 16.70 -0.23 15.40
CA HIS A 75 16.10 -0.96 16.53
C HIS A 75 17.09 -1.92 17.19
N ILE A 76 17.84 -2.68 16.39
CA ILE A 76 18.88 -3.60 16.87
C ILE A 76 20.06 -2.83 17.49
N ALA A 77 20.48 -1.72 16.89
CA ALA A 77 21.58 -0.90 17.40
C ALA A 77 21.30 -0.34 18.80
N HIS A 78 20.02 -0.11 19.14
CA HIS A 78 19.60 0.27 20.49
C HIS A 78 19.46 -0.93 21.47
N GLY A 79 20.03 -2.09 21.14
CA GLY A 79 20.07 -3.27 21.99
C GLY A 79 18.74 -4.05 22.08
N ARG A 80 17.78 -3.78 21.19
CA ARG A 80 16.48 -4.48 21.18
C ARG A 80 16.49 -5.71 20.28
N THR A 81 15.56 -6.63 20.53
CA THR A 81 15.48 -7.89 19.79
C THR A 81 14.66 -7.76 18.52
N ARG A 82 14.92 -8.64 17.55
CA ARG A 82 14.15 -8.70 16.30
C ARG A 82 12.71 -9.15 16.50
N GLY A 83 12.49 -10.02 17.49
CA GLY A 83 11.13 -10.44 17.87
C GLY A 83 10.31 -9.27 18.39
N ASP A 84 10.91 -8.36 19.16
CA ASP A 84 10.26 -7.13 19.62
C ASP A 84 9.94 -6.17 18.46
N PHE A 85 10.86 -6.06 17.49
CA PHE A 85 10.61 -5.30 16.26
C PHE A 85 9.41 -5.86 15.48
N MET A 86 9.37 -7.18 15.23
CA MET A 86 8.29 -7.83 14.49
C MET A 86 6.92 -7.64 15.15
N ARG A 87 6.86 -7.69 16.48
CA ARG A 87 5.62 -7.42 17.24
C ARG A 87 5.11 -5.99 17.07
N GLN A 88 6.00 -5.03 16.79
CA GLN A 88 5.65 -3.63 16.52
C GLN A 88 5.41 -3.36 15.03
N LEU A 89 6.01 -4.16 14.14
CA LEU A 89 5.89 -4.01 12.69
C LEU A 89 4.50 -4.40 12.17
N VAL A 90 3.92 -5.47 12.71
CA VAL A 90 2.56 -5.90 12.33
C VAL A 90 1.50 -4.83 12.61
N PRO A 91 1.35 -4.28 13.83
CA PRO A 91 0.40 -3.19 14.07
C PRO A 91 0.74 -1.92 13.26
N TYR A 92 2.02 -1.69 12.93
CA TYR A 92 2.42 -0.62 12.02
C TYR A 92 1.79 -0.77 10.63
N PHE A 93 1.76 -1.99 10.07
CA PHE A 93 1.12 -2.23 8.76
C PHE A 93 -0.36 -1.84 8.78
N PHE A 94 -1.10 -2.26 9.82
CA PHE A 94 -2.52 -1.92 9.97
C PHE A 94 -2.73 -0.41 10.16
N CYS A 95 -1.93 0.25 10.99
CA CYS A 95 -2.04 1.70 11.18
C CYS A 95 -1.74 2.47 9.88
N LEU A 96 -0.64 2.14 9.20
CA LEU A 96 -0.23 2.83 7.98
C LEU A 96 -1.24 2.60 6.86
N ALA A 97 -1.64 1.34 6.62
CA ALA A 97 -2.64 1.02 5.60
C ALA A 97 -3.97 1.74 5.86
N GLY A 98 -4.37 1.85 7.13
CA GLY A 98 -5.60 2.55 7.53
C GLY A 98 -5.54 4.04 7.19
N VAL A 99 -4.42 4.68 7.49
CA VAL A 99 -4.20 6.09 7.13
C VAL A 99 -4.17 6.29 5.62
N LEU A 100 -3.41 5.47 4.89
CA LEU A 100 -3.32 5.57 3.43
C LEU A 100 -4.68 5.33 2.75
N ALA A 101 -5.44 4.33 3.20
CA ALA A 101 -6.78 4.05 2.70
C ALA A 101 -7.71 5.22 2.98
N LEU A 102 -7.69 5.78 4.20
CA LEU A 102 -8.49 6.95 4.53
C LEU A 102 -8.15 8.14 3.64
N LEU A 103 -6.87 8.40 3.41
CA LEU A 103 -6.41 9.49 2.55
C LEU A 103 -6.89 9.29 1.10
N VAL A 104 -6.76 8.08 0.55
CA VAL A 104 -7.27 7.76 -0.78
C VAL A 104 -8.78 7.97 -0.86
N THR A 105 -9.53 7.45 0.11
CA THR A 105 -10.98 7.63 0.20
C THR A 105 -11.37 9.11 0.28
N LEU A 106 -10.65 9.91 1.08
CA LEU A 106 -10.89 11.35 1.17
C LEU A 106 -10.66 12.06 -0.16
N GLY A 107 -9.65 11.65 -0.94
CA GLY A 107 -9.44 12.22 -2.27
C GLY A 107 -10.58 11.90 -3.25
N TYR A 108 -11.19 10.71 -3.18
CA TYR A 108 -12.40 10.40 -3.96
C TYR A 108 -13.58 11.27 -3.55
N VAL A 109 -13.74 11.53 -2.25
CA VAL A 109 -14.79 12.43 -1.74
C VAL A 109 -14.58 13.87 -2.23
N VAL A 110 -13.33 14.36 -2.20
CA VAL A 110 -12.98 15.70 -2.70
C VAL A 110 -13.24 15.78 -4.21
N GLU A 111 -12.80 14.78 -4.97
CA GLU A 111 -13.02 14.75 -6.43
C GLU A 111 -14.52 14.67 -6.77
N GLY A 112 -15.28 13.80 -6.12
CA GLY A 112 -16.73 13.72 -6.31
C GLY A 112 -17.45 15.02 -5.96
N GLY A 113 -16.99 15.72 -4.92
CA GLY A 113 -17.46 17.07 -4.58
C GLY A 113 -17.17 18.10 -5.67
N LEU A 114 -15.96 18.05 -6.26
CA LEU A 114 -15.59 18.92 -7.37
C LEU A 114 -16.46 18.67 -8.60
N TYR A 115 -16.59 17.40 -9.02
CA TYR A 115 -17.36 17.04 -10.21
C TYR A 115 -18.84 17.38 -10.05
N SER A 116 -19.43 17.09 -8.89
CA SER A 116 -20.84 17.46 -8.61
C SER A 116 -21.06 18.96 -8.61
N SER A 117 -20.11 19.76 -8.11
CA SER A 117 -20.20 21.23 -8.13
C SER A 117 -20.07 21.83 -9.54
N ALA A 118 -19.31 21.16 -10.42
CA ALA A 118 -19.09 21.60 -11.80
C ALA A 118 -20.11 21.02 -12.80
N GLY A 119 -20.98 20.11 -12.37
CA GLY A 119 -21.93 19.41 -13.23
C GLY A 119 -21.30 18.37 -14.16
N TRP A 120 -20.08 17.91 -13.85
CA TRP A 120 -19.36 16.90 -14.65
C TRP A 120 -19.79 15.47 -14.28
N GLN A 121 -19.67 14.55 -15.23
CA GLN A 121 -19.88 13.13 -14.96
C GLN A 121 -18.66 12.54 -14.24
N HIS A 122 -18.86 11.96 -13.06
CA HIS A 122 -17.78 11.28 -12.34
C HIS A 122 -17.84 9.78 -12.63
N GLN A 123 -17.01 9.30 -13.56
CA GLN A 123 -16.88 7.86 -13.80
C GLN A 123 -15.60 7.32 -13.16
N VAL A 124 -15.75 6.26 -12.36
CA VAL A 124 -14.66 5.48 -11.78
C VAL A 124 -14.71 4.09 -12.40
N PRO A 125 -13.57 3.53 -12.87
CA PRO A 125 -13.52 2.17 -13.38
C PRO A 125 -14.11 1.15 -12.37
N GLN A 126 -14.90 0.21 -12.87
CA GLN A 126 -15.51 -0.81 -12.02
C GLN A 126 -14.47 -1.84 -11.59
N ALA A 127 -14.30 -1.99 -10.27
CA ALA A 127 -13.51 -3.05 -9.63
C ALA A 127 -14.36 -3.78 -8.59
N ALA A 128 -13.84 -4.88 -8.02
CA ALA A 128 -14.63 -5.78 -7.17
C ALA A 128 -15.14 -5.16 -5.86
N LEU A 129 -14.52 -4.08 -5.36
CA LEU A 129 -15.04 -3.27 -4.24
C LEU A 129 -15.27 -1.79 -4.58
N VAL A 130 -14.76 -1.33 -5.72
CA VAL A 130 -14.92 0.05 -6.19
C VAL A 130 -15.88 0.02 -7.37
N HIS A 131 -17.18 0.11 -7.07
CA HIS A 131 -18.23 0.08 -8.10
C HIS A 131 -18.64 1.47 -8.58
N ASP A 132 -18.50 2.48 -7.71
CA ASP A 132 -18.87 3.87 -7.93
C ASP A 132 -18.06 4.77 -6.99
N GLY A 133 -17.82 6.02 -7.39
CA GLY A 133 -17.14 7.04 -6.58
C GLY A 133 -17.85 7.34 -5.27
N GLY A 134 -19.17 7.09 -5.19
CA GLY A 134 -19.97 7.22 -3.96
C GLY A 134 -19.80 6.08 -2.95
N ASN A 135 -19.21 4.94 -3.31
CA ASN A 135 -19.04 3.80 -2.41
C ASN A 135 -17.82 3.96 -1.48
N VAL A 136 -17.90 4.95 -0.57
CA VAL A 136 -16.82 5.32 0.37
C VAL A 136 -16.31 4.12 1.17
N VAL A 137 -17.21 3.24 1.63
CA VAL A 137 -16.85 2.05 2.43
C VAL A 137 -16.12 1.01 1.59
N GLY A 138 -16.61 0.73 0.38
CA GLY A 138 -15.95 -0.19 -0.54
C GLY A 138 -14.56 0.30 -0.95
N ILE A 139 -14.43 1.59 -1.26
CA ILE A 139 -13.14 2.24 -1.55
C ILE A 139 -12.19 2.07 -0.37
N PHE A 140 -12.61 2.46 0.84
CA PHE A 140 -11.76 2.34 2.02
C PHE A 140 -11.31 0.90 2.25
N CYS A 141 -12.23 -0.06 2.27
CA CYS A 141 -11.93 -1.46 2.53
C CYS A 141 -11.02 -2.08 1.45
N GLY A 142 -11.26 -1.75 0.18
CA GLY A 142 -10.43 -2.21 -0.93
C GLY A 142 -8.99 -1.71 -0.80
N TYR A 143 -8.81 -0.39 -0.69
CA TYR A 143 -7.48 0.20 -0.55
C TYR A 143 -6.78 -0.19 0.76
N TYR A 144 -7.53 -0.41 1.85
CA TYR A 144 -6.95 -0.89 3.11
C TYR A 144 -6.28 -2.25 2.95
N LEU A 145 -6.95 -3.21 2.31
CA LEU A 145 -6.38 -4.52 2.03
C LEU A 145 -5.21 -4.42 1.03
N THR A 146 -5.35 -3.61 -0.02
CA THR A 146 -4.27 -3.36 -0.98
C THR A 146 -3.03 -2.82 -0.29
N PHE A 147 -3.14 -1.80 0.55
CA PHE A 147 -1.98 -1.23 1.25
C PHE A 147 -1.38 -2.16 2.30
N LEU A 148 -2.18 -3.01 2.95
CA LEU A 148 -1.65 -4.07 3.81
C LEU A 148 -0.74 -5.02 3.02
N LEU A 149 -1.21 -5.51 1.88
CA LEU A 149 -0.46 -6.42 1.01
C LEU A 149 0.81 -5.76 0.47
N TRP A 150 0.70 -4.55 -0.07
CA TRP A 150 1.86 -3.80 -0.59
C TRP A 150 2.91 -3.50 0.49
N THR A 151 2.48 -3.09 1.69
CA THR A 151 3.42 -2.81 2.80
C THR A 151 4.07 -4.09 3.33
N ALA A 152 3.32 -5.19 3.46
CA ALA A 152 3.85 -6.47 3.92
C ALA A 152 4.80 -7.11 2.89
N GLY A 153 4.41 -7.13 1.61
CA GLY A 153 5.20 -7.68 0.52
C GLY A 153 6.52 -6.93 0.31
N SER A 154 6.47 -5.60 0.34
CA SER A 154 7.68 -4.77 0.23
C SER A 154 8.63 -4.92 1.44
N SER A 155 8.08 -5.01 2.65
CA SER A 155 8.86 -5.33 3.86
C SER A 155 9.53 -6.70 3.76
N MET A 156 8.81 -7.71 3.23
CA MET A 156 9.35 -9.06 3.00
C MET A 156 10.53 -9.03 2.02
N VAL A 157 10.40 -8.31 0.91
CA VAL A 157 11.48 -8.15 -0.08
C VAL A 157 12.69 -7.43 0.52
N ALA A 158 12.46 -6.35 1.28
CA ALA A 158 13.53 -5.63 1.97
C ALA A 158 14.30 -6.52 2.96
N ALA A 159 13.58 -7.35 3.74
CA ALA A 159 14.19 -8.32 4.64
C ALA A 159 14.99 -9.39 3.88
N ALA A 160 14.49 -9.85 2.74
CA ALA A 160 15.16 -10.82 1.88
C ALA A 160 16.48 -10.28 1.31
N PHE A 161 16.47 -9.07 0.72
CA PHE A 161 17.67 -8.41 0.22
C PHE A 161 18.69 -8.10 1.32
N SER A 162 18.21 -7.78 2.53
CA SER A 162 19.08 -7.59 3.70
C SER A 162 19.81 -8.87 4.13
N ARG A 163 19.28 -10.05 3.77
CA ARG A 163 19.91 -11.35 4.05
C ARG A 163 20.82 -11.80 2.91
N ASN A 164 20.32 -11.77 1.68
CA ASN A 164 21.03 -12.20 0.48
C ASN A 164 20.38 -11.58 -0.77
N PHE A 165 21.21 -11.03 -1.66
CA PHE A 165 20.78 -10.49 -2.96
C PHE A 165 19.96 -11.48 -3.80
N LEU A 166 20.42 -12.73 -3.94
CA LEU A 166 19.71 -13.77 -4.71
C LEU A 166 18.36 -14.11 -4.08
N LEU A 167 18.28 -14.15 -2.75
CA LEU A 167 17.01 -14.40 -2.06
C LEU A 167 16.02 -13.27 -2.28
N GLY A 168 16.50 -12.02 -2.27
CA GLY A 168 15.71 -10.85 -2.64
C GLY A 168 15.17 -10.94 -4.06
N LEU A 169 16.00 -11.33 -5.03
CA LEU A 169 15.56 -11.54 -6.41
C LEU A 169 14.51 -12.65 -6.53
N VAL A 170 14.71 -13.78 -5.87
CA VAL A 170 13.77 -14.92 -5.90
C VAL A 170 12.43 -14.59 -5.25
N LEU A 171 12.42 -13.81 -4.17
CA LEU A 171 11.20 -13.45 -3.45
C LEU A 171 10.49 -12.21 -4.04
N SER A 172 11.14 -11.46 -4.93
CA SER A 172 10.51 -10.28 -5.57
C SER A 172 9.27 -10.66 -6.39
N PRO A 173 9.29 -11.69 -7.26
CA PRO A 173 8.07 -12.18 -7.92
C PRO A 173 6.98 -12.60 -6.94
N ALA A 174 7.34 -13.30 -5.85
CA ALA A 174 6.36 -13.71 -4.83
C ALA A 174 5.71 -12.51 -4.13
N ALA A 175 6.45 -11.42 -3.91
CA ALA A 175 5.91 -10.19 -3.37
C ALA A 175 5.00 -9.44 -4.35
N ILE A 176 5.31 -9.48 -5.65
CA ILE A 176 4.41 -8.96 -6.68
C ILE A 176 3.11 -9.77 -6.70
N LEU A 177 3.20 -11.11 -6.67
CA LEU A 177 2.03 -11.98 -6.59
C LEU A 177 1.19 -11.71 -5.34
N LEU A 178 1.81 -11.40 -4.20
CA LEU A 178 1.13 -11.06 -2.96
C LEU A 178 0.25 -9.79 -3.08
N THR A 179 0.50 -8.93 -4.07
CA THR A 179 -0.33 -7.73 -4.29
C THR A 179 -1.57 -7.99 -5.15
N LEU A 180 -1.59 -9.10 -5.90
CA LEU A 180 -2.62 -9.40 -6.89
C LEU A 180 -4.05 -9.32 -6.36
N PRO A 181 -4.39 -9.89 -5.19
CA PRO A 181 -5.76 -9.83 -4.70
C PRO A 181 -6.17 -8.40 -4.35
N GLY A 182 -5.24 -7.60 -3.83
CA GLY A 182 -5.46 -6.18 -3.57
C GLY A 182 -5.77 -5.41 -4.85
N GLU A 183 -4.98 -5.64 -5.91
CA GLU A 183 -5.21 -5.04 -7.23
C GLU A 183 -6.58 -5.44 -7.81
N ALA A 184 -6.99 -6.70 -7.65
CA ALA A 184 -8.31 -7.17 -8.09
C ALA A 184 -9.48 -6.45 -7.38
N LEU A 185 -9.26 -5.98 -6.14
CA LEU A 185 -10.29 -5.27 -5.37
C LEU A 185 -10.46 -3.81 -5.83
N VAL A 186 -9.40 -3.18 -6.34
CA VAL A 186 -9.38 -1.73 -6.65
C VAL A 186 -9.23 -1.39 -8.14
N GLY A 187 -8.95 -2.39 -8.99
CA GLY A 187 -8.84 -2.27 -10.45
C GLY A 187 -7.39 -2.42 -10.92
N PHE A 188 -7.09 -3.50 -11.67
CA PHE A 188 -5.74 -3.93 -12.09
C PHE A 188 -4.98 -2.90 -12.91
N THR A 189 -4.32 -1.97 -12.25
CA THR A 189 -3.72 -0.83 -12.94
C THR A 189 -2.24 -0.71 -12.62
N SER A 190 -1.79 -1.14 -11.43
CA SER A 190 -0.40 -0.94 -10.97
C SER A 190 0.66 -1.68 -11.78
N PHE A 191 0.30 -2.82 -12.39
CA PHE A 191 1.21 -3.58 -13.24
C PHE A 191 0.58 -3.88 -14.61
N PRO A 192 1.29 -3.62 -15.73
CA PRO A 192 0.77 -3.89 -17.08
C PRO A 192 0.37 -5.36 -17.28
N ILE A 193 1.10 -6.29 -16.66
CA ILE A 193 0.85 -7.74 -16.79
C ILE A 193 -0.49 -8.15 -16.17
N PHE A 194 -1.01 -7.41 -15.20
CA PHE A 194 -2.28 -7.72 -14.56
C PHE A 194 -3.49 -7.31 -15.40
N ARG A 195 -3.33 -6.32 -16.29
CA ARG A 195 -4.37 -5.99 -17.28
C ARG A 195 -4.68 -7.16 -18.22
N LEU A 196 -3.71 -8.03 -18.47
CA LEU A 196 -3.91 -9.26 -19.27
C LEU A 196 -4.73 -10.32 -18.52
N LEU A 197 -4.87 -10.20 -17.20
CA LEU A 197 -5.65 -11.10 -16.35
C LEU A 197 -7.07 -10.58 -16.14
N ASP A 198 -7.33 -9.30 -16.39
CA ASP A 198 -8.62 -8.64 -16.14
C ASP A 198 -9.76 -9.27 -16.99
N ASP A 199 -9.45 -9.70 -18.21
CA ASP A 199 -10.43 -10.34 -19.12
C ASP A 199 -10.84 -11.78 -18.74
N GLY A 200 -10.17 -12.42 -17.76
CA GLY A 200 -10.39 -13.84 -17.44
C GLY A 200 -10.41 -14.20 -15.95
N LEU A 201 -9.94 -13.30 -15.08
CA LEU A 201 -9.68 -13.56 -13.65
C LEU A 201 -10.42 -12.56 -12.76
N LEU A 202 -11.69 -12.28 -13.09
CA LEU A 202 -12.62 -11.59 -12.19
C LEU A 202 -12.89 -12.48 -10.96
N LEU A 203 -11.94 -12.46 -10.02
CA LEU A 203 -12.15 -13.00 -8.70
C LEU A 203 -13.34 -12.24 -8.10
N ARG A 204 -14.43 -12.97 -7.86
CA ARG A 204 -15.55 -12.43 -7.09
C ARG A 204 -15.01 -11.86 -5.78
N THR A 205 -15.66 -10.82 -5.26
CA THR A 205 -15.23 -10.08 -4.07
C THR A 205 -14.89 -10.98 -2.89
N GLY A 206 -15.70 -12.02 -2.61
CA GLY A 206 -15.46 -12.97 -1.51
C GLY A 206 -14.12 -13.71 -1.63
N PRO A 207 -13.88 -14.47 -2.72
CA PRO A 207 -12.59 -15.09 -2.99
C PRO A 207 -11.39 -14.12 -2.97
N ALA A 208 -11.52 -12.92 -3.54
CA ALA A 208 -10.45 -11.93 -3.55
C ALA A 208 -10.05 -11.49 -2.13
N VAL A 209 -11.04 -11.20 -1.28
CA VAL A 209 -10.81 -10.86 0.13
C VAL A 209 -10.20 -12.02 0.90
N ALA A 210 -10.71 -13.25 0.70
CA ALA A 210 -10.16 -14.44 1.36
C ALA A 210 -8.69 -14.69 0.98
N LEU A 211 -8.37 -14.52 -0.31
CA LEU A 211 -7.01 -14.65 -0.81
C LEU A 211 -6.10 -13.53 -0.27
N ALA A 212 -6.57 -12.29 -0.24
CA ALA A 212 -5.84 -11.16 0.37
C ALA A 212 -5.48 -11.42 1.83
N VAL A 213 -6.41 -11.94 2.64
CA VAL A 213 -6.15 -12.27 4.04
C VAL A 213 -5.15 -13.42 4.16
N ALA A 214 -5.31 -14.48 3.35
CA ALA A 214 -4.40 -15.61 3.35
C ALA A 214 -2.98 -15.21 2.96
N GLU A 215 -2.81 -14.39 1.92
CA GLU A 215 -1.53 -13.89 1.45
C GLU A 215 -0.90 -12.91 2.44
N LEU A 216 -1.68 -12.04 3.10
CA LEU A 216 -1.18 -11.18 4.16
C LEU A 216 -0.59 -12.00 5.31
N VAL A 217 -1.30 -13.04 5.76
CA VAL A 217 -0.81 -13.95 6.80
C VAL A 217 0.45 -14.68 6.33
N GLY A 218 0.42 -15.24 5.11
CA GLY A 218 1.58 -15.92 4.51
C GLY A 218 2.81 -15.01 4.40
N GLY A 219 2.64 -13.79 3.89
CA GLY A 219 3.70 -12.79 3.77
C GLY A 219 4.26 -12.36 5.12
N CYS A 220 3.40 -12.18 6.14
CA CYS A 220 3.86 -11.89 7.50
C CYS A 220 4.66 -13.04 8.11
N LEU A 221 4.27 -14.29 7.85
CA LEU A 221 5.00 -15.49 8.29
C LEU A 221 6.36 -15.59 7.60
N VAL A 222 6.42 -15.39 6.28
CA VAL A 222 7.68 -15.37 5.53
C VAL A 222 8.58 -14.23 6.03
N LEU A 223 8.05 -13.01 6.18
CA LEU A 223 8.77 -11.88 6.74
C LEU A 223 9.33 -12.18 8.14
N TRP A 224 8.53 -12.82 9.00
CA TRP A 224 8.98 -13.22 10.33
C TRP A 224 10.17 -14.19 10.28
N THR A 225 10.13 -15.20 9.39
CA THR A 225 11.25 -16.14 9.22
C THR A 225 12.51 -15.44 8.69
N LEU A 226 12.36 -14.53 7.72
CA LEU A 226 13.47 -13.73 7.19
C LEU A 226 14.12 -12.86 8.26
N VAL A 227 13.31 -12.14 9.05
CA VAL A 227 13.80 -11.22 10.07
C VAL A 227 14.43 -11.97 11.24
N ARG A 228 13.85 -13.11 11.66
CA ARG A 228 14.41 -13.95 12.73
C ARG A 228 15.86 -14.33 12.45
N ASP A 229 16.16 -14.70 11.20
CA ASP A 229 17.43 -15.28 10.78
C ASP A 229 18.44 -14.28 10.21
N LEU A 230 18.21 -12.98 10.32
CA LEU A 230 19.18 -11.99 9.83
C LEU A 230 20.55 -12.18 10.53
N PRO A 231 21.68 -11.82 9.91
CA PRO A 231 22.96 -11.74 10.64
C PRO A 231 23.01 -10.45 11.47
N LEU A 232 23.46 -10.52 12.74
CA LEU A 232 23.65 -9.32 13.60
C LEU A 232 25.00 -8.65 13.37
N ARG A 233 25.94 -9.34 12.71
CA ARG A 233 27.30 -8.85 12.47
C ARG A 233 27.41 -8.41 11.02
N PRO A 234 28.01 -7.24 10.73
CA PRO A 234 28.38 -6.91 9.37
C PRO A 234 29.29 -8.02 8.83
N LYS A 235 29.01 -8.50 7.61
CA LYS A 235 29.96 -9.36 6.91
C LYS A 235 31.20 -8.50 6.66
N VAL A 236 32.29 -8.83 7.34
CA VAL A 236 33.62 -8.34 6.97
C VAL A 236 33.93 -9.07 5.67
N ASN A 237 33.76 -8.37 4.55
CA ASN A 237 34.33 -8.77 3.27
C ASN A 237 35.72 -8.15 3.18
#